data_AF-A0A6A5UHL0-F1
#
_entry.id   AF-A0A6A5UHL0-F1
#
_cell.length_a   1.000
_cell.length_b   1.000
_cell.length_c   1.000
_cell.angle_alpha   90.00
_cell.angle_beta   90.00
_cell.angle_gamma   90.00
#
_symmetry.space_group_name_H-M   'P 1'
#
loop_
_entity.id
_entity.type
_entity.pdbx_description
1 polymer ?
#
loop_
_entity_poly.entity_id
_entity_poly.type
_entity_poly.pdbx_seq_one_letter_code
_entity_poly.pdbx_strand_id
1 'polypeptide(L)'
;MALNFLKRGSMKGDKVGMMNALRANMSAGSIFRILTRFFQLILGIVVIGLYAQDLRRAKKANVGYDSKWMYATIVGTLGSFWAIVCMLPLVKAWFLFAVDFILFILYVAAFGIFGKMYIHEDPEGNGGVKRMKNAVWILLVNMLLWFGTFAYGAYTFWKYWKGRTTFTGRAPNHPQMSSA
;
A
#
# COMPACT_ATOMS: atom_id res chain seq x y z
N MET A 1 32.85 -37.06 29.14
CA MET A 1 32.80 -36.79 27.69
C MET A 1 31.52 -35.98 27.35
N ALA A 2 31.30 -34.82 27.97
CA ALA A 2 29.99 -34.14 27.97
C ALA A 2 30.02 -32.59 27.94
N LEU A 3 31.14 -31.95 27.58
CA LEU A 3 31.28 -30.48 27.68
C LEU A 3 31.66 -29.75 26.37
N ASN A 4 31.50 -30.40 25.21
CA ASN A 4 31.80 -29.77 23.91
C ASN A 4 30.56 -29.31 23.11
N PHE A 5 29.36 -29.34 23.70
CA PHE A 5 28.12 -28.95 22.99
C PHE A 5 27.78 -27.44 23.10
N LEU A 6 28.35 -26.71 24.07
CA LEU A 6 28.03 -25.29 24.31
C LEU A 6 28.93 -24.29 23.60
N LYS A 7 29.86 -24.74 22.75
CA LYS A 7 30.66 -23.87 21.89
C LYS A 7 29.87 -23.51 20.61
N ARG A 8 28.60 -23.11 20.76
CA ARG A 8 27.80 -22.54 19.66
C ARG A 8 28.40 -21.17 19.32
N GLY A 9 29.03 -21.10 18.16
CA GLY A 9 29.60 -19.90 17.58
C GLY A 9 28.66 -18.70 17.71
N SER A 10 29.25 -17.61 18.17
CA SER A 10 28.70 -16.26 18.26
C SER A 10 27.70 -15.92 17.14
N MET A 11 26.42 -15.78 17.48
CA MET A 11 25.34 -15.20 16.64
C MET A 11 25.59 -13.73 16.23
N LYS A 12 26.78 -13.17 16.49
CA LYS A 12 27.16 -11.84 16.00
C LYS A 12 27.34 -11.84 14.48
N GLY A 13 27.76 -12.97 13.88
CA GLY A 13 27.88 -13.10 12.42
C GLY A 13 26.56 -12.94 11.69
N ASP A 14 25.49 -13.59 12.18
CA ASP A 14 24.16 -13.53 11.58
C ASP A 14 23.51 -12.14 11.71
N LYS A 15 23.73 -11.46 12.84
CA LYS A 15 23.25 -10.07 13.04
C LYS A 15 23.96 -9.09 12.12
N VAL A 16 25.28 -9.23 11.94
CA VAL A 16 26.07 -8.38 11.04
C VAL A 16 25.74 -8.71 9.58
N GLY A 17 25.52 -9.98 9.24
CA GLY A 17 25.05 -10.42 7.92
C GLY A 17 23.66 -9.90 7.58
N MET A 18 22.71 -9.95 8.52
CA MET A 18 21.37 -9.38 8.35
C MET A 18 21.43 -7.86 8.23
N MET A 19 22.24 -7.19 9.04
CA MET A 19 22.40 -5.73 8.98
C MET A 19 23.08 -5.27 7.68
N ASN A 20 24.04 -6.04 7.18
CA ASN A 20 24.68 -5.78 5.89
C ASN A 20 23.75 -6.11 4.71
N ALA A 21 22.91 -7.15 4.82
CA ALA A 21 21.87 -7.45 3.83
C ALA A 21 20.77 -6.38 3.81
N LEU A 22 20.37 -5.84 4.97
CA LEU A 22 19.45 -4.71 5.06
C LEU A 22 20.05 -3.45 4.44
N ARG A 23 21.32 -3.14 4.73
CA ARG A 23 22.04 -2.00 4.14
C ARG A 23 22.28 -2.15 2.63
N ALA A 24 22.61 -3.35 2.15
CA ALA A 24 22.82 -3.63 0.73
C ALA A 24 21.52 -3.63 -0.10
N ASN A 25 20.37 -3.92 0.52
CA ASN A 25 19.05 -3.87 -0.12
C ASN A 25 18.34 -2.51 0.00
N MET A 26 18.96 -1.51 0.63
CA MET A 26 18.49 -0.11 0.60
C MET A 26 18.80 0.53 -0.76
N SER A 27 18.24 -0.06 -1.84
CA SER A 27 18.16 0.59 -3.14
C SER A 27 17.30 1.86 -3.03
N ALA A 28 17.60 2.88 -3.83
CA ALA A 28 16.78 4.09 -3.93
C ALA A 28 15.29 3.77 -4.18
N GLY A 29 15.00 2.69 -4.90
CA GLY A 29 13.64 2.20 -5.12
C GLY A 29 12.94 1.69 -3.84
N SER A 30 13.69 1.03 -2.95
CA SER A 30 13.18 0.57 -1.65
C SER A 30 12.85 1.75 -0.72
N ILE A 31 13.71 2.77 -0.70
CA ILE A 31 13.51 3.99 0.10
C ILE A 31 12.28 4.74 -0.41
N PHE A 32 12.19 4.99 -1.72
CA PHE A 32 11.05 5.67 -2.32
C PHE A 32 9.73 4.94 -2.01
N ARG A 33 9.72 3.62 -2.14
CA ARG A 33 8.56 2.79 -1.79
C ARG A 33 8.14 2.98 -0.33
N ILE A 34 9.07 2.89 0.61
CA ILE A 34 8.76 3.04 2.06
C ILE A 34 8.22 4.43 2.34
N LEU A 35 8.82 5.48 1.75
CA LEU A 35 8.34 6.86 1.88
C LEU A 35 6.92 7.02 1.35
N THR A 36 6.62 6.50 0.16
CA THR A 36 5.26 6.55 -0.39
C THR A 36 4.26 5.84 0.52
N ARG A 37 4.59 4.65 1.05
CA ARG A 37 3.73 3.92 1.99
C ARG A 37 3.53 4.67 3.30
N PHE A 38 4.56 5.35 3.79
CA PHE A 38 4.48 6.19 4.97
C PHE A 38 3.51 7.36 4.78
N PHE A 39 3.57 8.06 3.63
CA PHE A 39 2.59 9.10 3.31
C PHE A 39 1.16 8.55 3.17
N GLN A 40 0.99 7.40 2.50
CA GLN A 40 -0.31 6.74 2.40
C GLN A 40 -0.89 6.38 3.77
N LEU A 41 -0.03 5.93 4.70
CA LEU A 41 -0.41 5.64 6.09
C LEU A 41 -0.88 6.90 6.81
N ILE A 42 -0.09 7.97 6.78
CA ILE A 42 -0.43 9.24 7.45
C ILE A 42 -1.75 9.78 6.91
N LEU A 43 -1.88 9.90 5.59
CA LEU A 43 -3.10 10.42 4.97
C LEU A 43 -4.30 9.51 5.24
N GLY A 44 -4.10 8.19 5.29
CA GLY A 44 -5.13 7.23 5.71
C GLY A 44 -5.61 7.48 7.14
N ILE A 45 -4.68 7.67 8.09
CA ILE A 45 -5.01 7.99 9.49
C ILE A 45 -5.72 9.34 9.61
N VAL A 46 -5.30 10.33 8.83
CA VAL A 46 -5.97 11.65 8.78
C VAL A 46 -7.40 11.50 8.24
N VAL A 47 -7.63 10.71 7.20
CA VAL A 47 -8.98 10.37 6.72
C VAL A 47 -9.79 9.66 7.81
N ILE A 48 -9.22 8.70 8.54
CA ILE A 48 -9.93 8.09 9.68
C ILE A 48 -10.34 9.16 10.69
N GLY A 49 -9.41 10.03 11.10
CA GLY A 49 -9.68 11.07 12.10
C GLY A 49 -10.75 12.09 11.65
N LEU A 50 -10.68 12.56 10.41
CA LEU A 50 -11.61 13.55 9.88
C LEU A 50 -13.04 13.02 9.76
N TYR A 51 -13.21 11.78 9.31
CA TYR A 51 -14.53 11.21 9.02
C TYR A 51 -15.12 10.43 10.21
N ALA A 52 -14.30 9.79 11.05
CA ALA A 52 -14.79 9.12 12.27
C ALA A 52 -15.29 10.12 13.33
N GLN A 53 -14.83 11.37 13.29
CA GLN A 53 -15.33 12.42 14.17
C GLN A 53 -16.85 12.62 13.99
N ASP A 54 -17.34 12.57 12.76
CA ASP A 54 -18.76 12.78 12.47
C ASP A 54 -19.61 11.54 12.83
N LEU A 55 -19.06 10.33 12.72
CA LEU A 55 -19.67 9.13 13.32
C LEU A 55 -19.77 9.24 14.85
N ARG A 56 -18.72 9.73 15.51
CA ARG A 56 -18.72 9.91 16.97
C ARG A 56 -19.74 10.97 17.40
N ARG A 57 -19.93 12.02 16.60
CA ARG A 57 -20.99 13.03 16.83
C ARG A 57 -22.37 12.42 16.69
N ALA A 58 -22.63 11.63 15.64
CA ALA A 58 -23.88 10.92 15.46
C ALA A 58 -24.21 10.01 16.65
N LYS A 59 -23.22 9.24 17.12
CA LYS A 59 -23.35 8.41 18.33
C LYS A 59 -23.75 9.22 19.56
N LYS A 60 -23.09 10.37 19.79
CA LYS A 60 -23.39 11.24 20.95
C LYS A 60 -24.76 11.88 20.88
N ALA A 61 -25.25 12.17 19.68
CA ALA A 61 -26.58 12.71 19.45
C ALA A 61 -27.69 11.65 19.45
N ASN A 62 -27.36 10.36 19.67
CA ASN A 62 -28.29 9.23 19.56
C ASN A 62 -29.03 9.18 18.22
N VAL A 63 -28.38 9.60 17.14
CA VAL A 63 -28.90 9.48 15.77
C VAL A 63 -28.18 8.36 15.01
N GLY A 64 -28.84 7.83 13.98
CA GLY A 64 -28.26 6.79 13.12
C GLY A 64 -26.96 7.23 12.44
N TYR A 65 -26.09 6.28 12.14
CA TYR A 65 -24.84 6.53 11.41
C TYR A 65 -25.11 6.73 9.92
N ASP A 66 -24.64 7.85 9.37
CA ASP A 66 -24.66 8.04 7.92
C ASP A 66 -23.54 7.19 7.26
N SER A 67 -23.95 6.37 6.30
CA SER A 67 -23.13 5.37 5.61
C SER A 67 -21.93 5.96 4.87
N LYS A 68 -22.00 7.22 4.44
CA LYS A 68 -20.91 7.90 3.71
C LYS A 68 -19.69 8.07 4.60
N TRP A 69 -19.89 8.49 5.86
CA TRP A 69 -18.82 8.64 6.84
C TRP A 69 -18.23 7.29 7.25
N MET A 70 -19.08 6.27 7.38
CA MET A 70 -18.66 4.91 7.68
C MET A 70 -17.80 4.33 6.56
N TYR A 71 -18.23 4.53 5.31
CA TYR A 71 -17.47 4.11 4.13
C TYR A 71 -16.07 4.74 4.11
N ALA A 72 -15.94 6.07 4.26
CA ALA A 72 -14.64 6.74 4.31
C ALA A 72 -13.73 6.21 5.43
N THR A 73 -14.30 5.94 6.60
CA THR A 73 -13.56 5.45 7.76
C THR A 73 -13.02 4.02 7.53
N ILE A 74 -13.84 3.15 6.92
CA ILE A 74 -13.44 1.78 6.57
C ILE A 74 -12.35 1.81 5.50
N VAL A 75 -12.53 2.60 4.43
CA VAL A 75 -11.53 2.74 3.35
C VAL A 75 -10.21 3.30 3.90
N GLY A 76 -10.27 4.31 4.77
CA GLY A 76 -9.10 4.82 5.50
C GLY A 76 -8.38 3.74 6.32
N THR A 77 -9.14 2.92 7.04
CA THR A 77 -8.61 1.84 7.88
C THR A 77 -7.94 0.75 7.04
N LEU A 78 -8.58 0.31 5.95
CA LEU A 78 -8.01 -0.67 5.02
C LEU A 78 -6.75 -0.14 4.35
N GLY A 79 -6.76 1.12 3.91
CA GLY A 79 -5.59 1.79 3.34
C GLY A 79 -4.42 1.88 4.30
N SER A 80 -4.66 2.35 5.54
CA SER A 80 -3.64 2.42 6.58
C SER A 80 -3.08 1.05 6.96
N PHE A 81 -3.96 0.05 7.13
CA PHE A 81 -3.53 -1.32 7.41
C PHE A 81 -2.66 -1.88 6.29
N TRP A 82 -3.09 -1.73 5.04
CA TRP A 82 -2.32 -2.22 3.90
C TRP A 82 -0.99 -1.48 3.71
N ALA A 83 -0.94 -0.18 3.98
CA ALA A 83 0.30 0.59 3.97
C ALA A 83 1.33 0.04 4.97
N ILE A 84 0.90 -0.33 6.19
CA ILE A 84 1.75 -0.97 7.20
C ILE A 84 2.25 -2.33 6.71
N VAL A 85 1.35 -3.17 6.20
CA VAL A 85 1.70 -4.50 5.67
C VAL A 85 2.74 -4.38 4.54
N CYS A 86 2.60 -3.39 3.67
CA CYS A 86 3.51 -3.14 2.55
C CYS A 86 4.88 -2.56 2.94
N MET A 87 5.02 -2.02 4.16
CA MET A 87 6.29 -1.58 4.73
C MET A 87 7.10 -2.75 5.31
N LEU A 88 6.44 -3.85 5.68
CA LEU A 88 7.11 -5.06 6.14
C LEU A 88 7.65 -5.86 4.94
N PRO A 89 8.78 -6.58 5.09
CA PRO A 89 9.37 -7.41 4.03
C PRO A 89 8.57 -8.71 3.75
N LEU A 90 7.27 -8.71 4.02
CA LEU A 90 6.41 -9.91 3.99
C LEU A 90 5.68 -10.10 2.66
N VAL A 91 5.52 -9.03 1.86
CA VAL A 91 4.62 -9.05 0.70
C VAL A 91 5.40 -9.20 -0.60
N LYS A 92 5.13 -10.29 -1.33
CA LYS A 92 5.69 -10.53 -2.66
C LYS A 92 5.16 -9.52 -3.69
N ALA A 93 6.04 -9.05 -4.58
CA ALA A 93 5.76 -7.94 -5.49
C ALA A 93 4.52 -8.11 -6.39
N TRP A 94 4.23 -9.34 -6.83
CA TRP A 94 3.11 -9.65 -7.73
C TRP A 94 1.71 -9.49 -7.12
N PHE A 95 1.56 -9.54 -5.80
CA PHE A 95 0.25 -9.35 -5.13
C PHE A 95 -0.04 -7.88 -4.80
N LEU A 96 0.99 -7.03 -4.83
CA LEU A 96 0.88 -5.62 -4.42
C LEU A 96 0.00 -4.78 -5.34
N PHE A 97 0.11 -4.98 -6.65
CA PHE A 97 -0.57 -4.11 -7.61
C PHE A 97 -2.10 -4.31 -7.57
N ALA A 98 -2.57 -5.53 -7.31
CA ALA A 98 -4.00 -5.83 -7.26
C ALA A 98 -4.69 -5.17 -6.06
N VAL A 99 -4.08 -5.27 -4.87
CA VAL A 99 -4.64 -4.64 -3.66
C VAL A 99 -4.55 -3.11 -3.74
N ASP A 100 -3.44 -2.58 -4.25
CA ASP A 100 -3.31 -1.13 -4.49
C ASP A 100 -4.37 -0.62 -5.47
N PHE A 101 -4.71 -1.40 -6.50
CA PHE A 101 -5.80 -1.07 -7.43
C PHE A 101 -7.17 -1.05 -6.74
N ILE A 102 -7.47 -2.06 -5.93
CA ILE A 102 -8.73 -2.11 -5.16
C ILE A 102 -8.83 -0.88 -4.24
N LEU A 103 -7.77 -0.57 -3.49
CA LEU A 103 -7.74 0.61 -2.62
C LEU A 103 -7.90 1.90 -3.41
N PHE A 104 -7.24 2.02 -4.58
CA PHE A 104 -7.43 3.16 -5.47
C PHE A 104 -8.90 3.35 -5.85
N ILE A 105 -9.59 2.29 -6.29
CA ILE A 105 -11.02 2.35 -6.65
C ILE A 105 -11.89 2.73 -5.45
N LEU A 106 -11.60 2.19 -4.27
CA LEU A 106 -12.31 2.55 -3.04
C LEU A 106 -12.16 4.04 -2.70
N TYR A 107 -10.94 4.57 -2.84
CA TYR A 107 -10.66 6.00 -2.65
C TYR A 107 -11.27 6.88 -3.75
N VAL A 108 -11.34 6.43 -5.00
CA VAL A 108 -12.06 7.12 -6.09
C VAL A 108 -13.53 7.27 -5.74
N ALA A 109 -14.18 6.20 -5.27
CA ALA A 109 -15.58 6.26 -4.85
C ALA A 109 -15.77 7.19 -3.65
N ALA A 110 -14.88 7.15 -2.65
CA ALA A 110 -14.93 8.08 -1.51
C ALA A 110 -14.76 9.54 -1.97
N PHE A 111 -13.78 9.81 -2.85
CA PHE A 111 -13.55 11.13 -3.41
C PHE A 111 -14.75 11.61 -4.24
N GLY A 112 -15.38 10.73 -5.03
CA GLY A 112 -16.58 11.08 -5.79
C GLY A 112 -17.74 11.51 -4.90
N ILE A 113 -18.00 10.78 -3.80
CA ILE A 113 -19.06 11.09 -2.84
C ILE A 113 -18.81 12.46 -2.18
N PHE A 114 -17.64 12.65 -1.59
CA PHE A 114 -17.33 13.85 -0.81
C PHE A 114 -16.96 15.05 -1.69
N GLY A 115 -16.38 14.81 -2.86
CA GLY A 115 -16.09 15.82 -3.86
C GLY A 115 -17.37 16.45 -4.39
N LYS A 116 -18.38 15.64 -4.75
CA LYS A 116 -19.69 16.17 -5.17
C LYS A 116 -20.36 17.00 -4.06
N MET A 117 -20.23 16.58 -2.80
CA MET A 117 -20.89 17.22 -1.66
C MET A 117 -20.24 18.53 -1.22
N TYR A 118 -18.91 18.66 -1.32
CA TYR A 118 -18.20 19.77 -0.68
C TYR A 118 -17.42 20.68 -1.62
N ILE A 119 -17.05 20.25 -2.83
CA ILE A 119 -16.22 21.10 -3.73
C ILE A 119 -16.97 22.39 -4.12
N HIS A 120 -18.24 22.25 -4.51
CA HIS A 120 -19.06 23.36 -4.98
C HIS A 120 -19.87 24.04 -3.86
N GLU A 121 -19.86 23.50 -2.64
CA GLU A 121 -20.62 24.04 -1.52
C GLU A 121 -19.97 25.32 -0.98
N ASP A 122 -20.77 26.38 -0.79
CA ASP A 122 -20.33 27.60 -0.13
C ASP A 122 -20.30 27.37 1.40
N PRO A 123 -19.16 27.62 2.08
CA PRO A 123 -19.08 27.39 3.51
C PRO A 123 -20.05 28.20 4.38
N GLU A 124 -20.68 29.28 3.92
CA GLU A 124 -21.64 30.13 4.69
C GLU A 124 -21.26 30.38 6.18
N GLY A 125 -19.95 30.46 6.48
CA GLY A 125 -19.44 30.58 7.85
C GLY A 125 -19.43 29.29 8.69
N ASN A 126 -19.93 28.17 8.18
CA ASN A 126 -19.90 26.86 8.81
C ASN A 126 -18.50 26.23 8.75
N GLY A 127 -17.79 26.25 9.88
CA GLY A 127 -16.46 25.63 10.02
C GLY A 127 -16.42 24.14 9.69
N GLY A 128 -17.53 23.42 9.82
CA GLY A 128 -17.66 22.01 9.45
C GLY A 128 -17.52 21.78 7.94
N VAL A 129 -18.14 22.64 7.13
CA VAL A 129 -18.05 22.61 5.65
C VAL A 129 -16.64 22.96 5.21
N LYS A 130 -16.04 24.02 5.78
CA LYS A 130 -14.65 24.40 5.48
C LYS A 130 -13.64 23.29 5.78
N ARG A 131 -13.80 22.60 6.93
CA ARG A 131 -13.02 21.40 7.28
C ARG A 131 -13.19 20.31 6.22
N MET A 132 -14.41 20.04 5.77
CA MET A 132 -14.67 18.99 4.80
C MET A 132 -14.15 19.31 3.39
N LYS A 133 -14.14 20.58 2.98
CA LYS A 133 -13.44 21.01 1.75
C LYS A 133 -11.95 20.65 1.80
N ASN A 134 -11.29 20.89 2.93
CA ASN A 134 -9.89 20.49 3.11
C ASN A 134 -9.73 18.96 3.17
N ALA A 135 -10.68 18.26 3.79
CA ALA A 135 -10.68 16.80 3.87
C ALA A 135 -10.78 16.14 2.48
N VAL A 136 -11.54 16.73 1.55
CA VAL A 136 -11.65 16.26 0.16
C VAL A 136 -10.30 16.31 -0.55
N TRP A 137 -9.51 17.37 -0.35
CA TRP A 137 -8.18 17.48 -0.94
C TRP A 137 -7.21 16.43 -0.37
N ILE A 138 -7.26 16.18 0.94
CA ILE A 138 -6.47 15.11 1.58
C ILE A 138 -6.81 13.75 0.97
N LEU A 139 -8.11 13.51 0.76
CA LEU A 139 -8.61 12.27 0.18
C LEU A 139 -8.16 12.12 -1.29
N LEU A 140 -8.18 13.21 -2.06
CA LEU A 140 -7.65 13.25 -3.43
C LEU A 140 -6.15 12.92 -3.48
N VAL A 141 -5.33 13.56 -2.64
CA VAL A 141 -3.89 13.31 -2.60
C VAL A 141 -3.62 11.84 -2.27
N ASN A 142 -4.32 11.29 -1.27
CA ASN A 142 -4.12 9.88 -0.91
C ASN A 142 -4.56 8.94 -2.04
N MET A 143 -5.68 9.23 -2.69
CA MET A 143 -6.16 8.50 -3.87
C MET A 143 -5.10 8.48 -4.99
N LEU A 144 -4.46 9.62 -5.27
CA LEU A 144 -3.40 9.72 -6.28
C LEU A 144 -2.14 8.94 -5.88
N LEU A 145 -1.79 8.90 -4.59
CA LEU A 145 -0.69 8.05 -4.13
C LEU A 145 -1.00 6.57 -4.36
N TRP A 146 -2.22 6.11 -4.05
CA TRP A 146 -2.66 4.74 -4.35
C TRP A 146 -2.62 4.43 -5.84
N PHE A 147 -3.03 5.38 -6.69
CA PHE A 147 -2.89 5.25 -8.13
C PHE A 147 -1.42 5.11 -8.56
N GLY A 148 -0.53 5.94 -8.01
CA GLY A 148 0.90 5.89 -8.32
C GLY A 148 1.54 4.56 -7.93
N THR A 149 1.22 4.02 -6.75
CA THR A 149 1.75 2.72 -6.33
C THR A 149 1.17 1.56 -7.13
N PHE A 150 -0.12 1.63 -7.50
CA PHE A 150 -0.76 0.71 -8.44
C PHE A 150 -0.06 0.73 -9.80
N ALA A 151 0.11 1.90 -10.42
CA ALA A 151 0.70 2.06 -11.75
C ALA A 151 2.15 1.53 -11.79
N TYR A 152 2.94 1.86 -10.77
CA TYR A 152 4.29 1.33 -10.62
C TYR A 152 4.30 -0.20 -10.43
N GLY A 153 3.41 -0.73 -9.60
CA GLY A 153 3.25 -2.17 -9.40
C GLY A 153 2.87 -2.90 -10.69
N ALA A 154 1.91 -2.37 -11.44
CA ALA A 154 1.49 -2.91 -12.72
C ALA A 154 2.62 -2.89 -13.76
N TYR A 155 3.37 -1.78 -13.85
CA TYR A 155 4.51 -1.66 -14.74
C TYR A 155 5.63 -2.66 -14.43
N THR A 156 5.98 -2.82 -13.15
CA THR A 156 7.00 -3.79 -12.74
C THR A 156 6.54 -5.22 -13.01
N PHE A 157 5.29 -5.56 -12.68
CA PHE A 157 4.69 -6.86 -12.98
C PHE A 157 4.74 -7.18 -14.48
N TRP A 158 4.34 -6.23 -15.33
CA TRP A 158 4.35 -6.39 -16.79
C TRP A 158 5.75 -6.67 -17.34
N LYS A 159 6.78 -5.99 -16.81
CA LYS A 159 8.18 -6.26 -17.17
C LYS A 159 8.63 -7.66 -16.76
N TYR A 160 8.33 -8.09 -15.53
CA TYR A 160 8.66 -9.43 -15.06
C TYR A 160 7.94 -10.53 -15.84
N TRP A 161 6.69 -10.27 -16.25
CA TRP A 161 5.91 -11.23 -17.04
C TRP A 161 6.52 -11.45 -18.43
N LYS A 162 6.89 -10.37 -19.14
CA LYS A 162 7.56 -10.46 -20.46
C LYS A 162 8.92 -11.17 -20.42
N GLY A 163 9.67 -11.08 -19.33
CA GLY A 163 10.97 -11.75 -19.20
C GLY A 163 10.88 -13.28 -19.11
N ARG A 164 9.74 -13.83 -18.64
CA ARG A 164 9.54 -15.27 -18.49
C ARG A 164 9.14 -15.97 -19.81
N THR A 165 8.65 -15.22 -20.80
CA THR A 165 8.20 -15.78 -22.09
C THR A 165 9.33 -15.90 -23.12
N THR A 166 10.54 -15.41 -22.83
CA THR A 166 11.66 -15.36 -23.80
C THR A 166 12.53 -16.64 -23.80
N PHE A 167 12.32 -17.58 -22.88
CA PHE A 167 13.19 -18.77 -22.69
C PHE A 167 12.60 -20.12 -23.13
N THR A 168 11.57 -20.17 -23.97
CA THR A 168 10.98 -21.44 -24.45
C THR A 168 11.44 -21.88 -25.85
N GLY A 169 12.55 -21.35 -26.38
CA GLY A 169 12.88 -21.50 -27.81
C GLY A 169 14.13 -22.31 -28.21
N ARG A 170 14.90 -22.91 -27.30
CA ARG A 170 16.12 -23.66 -27.69
C ARG A 170 16.30 -24.97 -26.92
N ALA A 171 15.54 -25.99 -27.30
CA ALA A 171 16.00 -27.36 -27.13
C ALA A 171 17.11 -27.62 -28.17
N PRO A 172 18.29 -28.13 -27.79
CA PRO A 172 19.27 -28.58 -28.78
C PRO A 172 18.68 -29.77 -29.52
N ASN A 173 18.66 -29.70 -30.86
CA ASN A 173 18.36 -30.86 -31.69
C ASN A 173 19.33 -32.00 -31.31
N HIS A 174 18.77 -33.08 -30.77
CA HIS A 174 19.52 -34.30 -30.51
C HIS A 174 20.05 -34.83 -31.86
N PRO A 175 21.37 -35.07 -32.02
CA PRO A 175 21.87 -35.64 -33.26
C PRO A 175 21.28 -37.04 -33.44
N GLN A 176 20.70 -37.27 -34.63
CA GLN A 176 20.24 -38.58 -35.07
C GLN A 176 21.48 -39.48 -35.22
N MET A 177 21.54 -40.54 -34.41
CA MET A 177 22.53 -41.60 -34.64
C MET A 177 22.14 -42.34 -35.91
N SER A 178 22.91 -42.13 -36.97
CA SER A 178 22.93 -42.99 -38.16
C SER A 178 23.41 -44.37 -37.73
N SER A 179 22.54 -45.36 -37.86
CA SER A 179 22.91 -46.78 -37.78
C SER A 179 23.55 -47.18 -39.11
N ALA A 180 24.80 -47.60 -39.04
CA ALA A 180 25.49 -48.39 -40.06
C ALA A 180 26.30 -49.46 -39.33
#